data_AF-A0A221MCF2-F1
#
_entry.id   AF-A0A221MCF2-F1
#
_cell.length_a   1.000
_cell.length_b   1.000
_cell.length_c   1.000
_cell.angle_alpha   90.00
_cell.angle_beta   90.00
_cell.angle_gamma   90.00
#
_symmetry.space_group_name_H-M   'P 1'
#
loop_
_entity.id
_entity.type
_entity.pdbx_description
1 polymer ?
#
loop_
_entity_poly.entity_id
_entity_poly.type
_entity_poly.pdbx_seq_one_letter_code
_entity_poly.pdbx_strand_id
1 'polypeptide(L)' 'MSNADNNEIWKLEKGYIAAYTEDKGLMQRIRRASTRGWLIMAEYYDLKTEKKPRIAVQYKIPIEDRRQAERVFKVEMRE' A
#
# COMPACT_ATOMS: atom_id res chain seq x y z
N MET A 1 2.54 -3.85 -21.68
CA MET A 1 1.30 -4.10 -20.92
C MET A 1 1.71 -4.14 -19.46
N SER A 2 1.40 -3.09 -18.70
CA SER A 2 1.71 -3.06 -17.26
C SER A 2 0.97 -4.20 -16.60
N ASN A 3 1.66 -4.97 -15.74
CA ASN A 3 0.98 -5.82 -14.77
C ASN A 3 -0.13 -4.98 -14.12
N ALA A 4 -1.34 -5.53 -14.05
CA ALA A 4 -2.37 -4.93 -13.22
C ALA A 4 -1.87 -5.07 -11.77
N ASP A 5 -1.14 -4.07 -11.29
CA ASP A 5 -0.65 -4.09 -9.92
C ASP A 5 -1.86 -4.02 -8.99
N ASN A 6 -2.03 -5.04 -8.14
CA ASN A 6 -3.16 -5.14 -7.22
C ASN A 6 -3.00 -4.07 -6.12
N ASN A 7 -3.68 -2.95 -6.31
CA ASN A 7 -3.80 -1.89 -5.32
C ASN A 7 -5.20 -1.92 -4.72
N GLU A 8 -5.29 -1.89 -3.40
CA GLU A 8 -6.57 -1.85 -2.71
C GLU A 8 -6.50 -0.91 -1.52
N ILE A 9 -7.61 -0.24 -1.22
CA ILE A 9 -7.78 0.57 -0.02
C ILE A 9 -9.10 0.16 0.63
N TRP A 10 -9.07 -0.12 1.93
CA TRP A 10 -10.26 -0.47 2.71
C TRP A 10 -10.20 0.12 4.11
N LYS A 11 -11.36 0.18 4.77
CA LYS A 11 -11.47 0.64 6.16
C LYS A 11 -10.78 -0.35 7.10
N LEU A 12 -9.95 0.14 8.02
CA LEU A 12 -9.24 -0.71 8.97
C LEU A 12 -9.87 -0.64 10.37
N GLU A 13 -9.66 0.49 11.06
CA GLU A 13 -10.17 0.74 12.40
C GLU A 13 -10.54 2.22 12.54
N LYS A 14 -11.07 2.64 13.70
CA LYS A 14 -11.51 4.02 13.88
C LYS A 14 -10.33 4.99 13.66
N GLY A 15 -10.48 5.88 12.69
CA GLY A 15 -9.46 6.87 12.32
C GLY A 15 -8.42 6.38 11.31
N TYR A 16 -8.50 5.15 10.80
CA TYR A 16 -7.49 4.59 9.89
C TYR A 16 -8.08 3.81 8.71
N ILE A 17 -7.36 3.83 7.61
CA ILE A 17 -7.55 2.97 6.44
C ILE A 17 -6.32 2.07 6.27
N ALA A 18 -6.52 0.94 5.62
CA ALA A 18 -5.45 0.11 5.10
C ALA A 18 -5.30 0.37 3.60
N ALA A 19 -4.06 0.37 3.12
CA ALA A 19 -3.75 0.39 1.70
C ALA A 19 -2.74 -0.69 1.36
N TYR A 20 -3.05 -1.51 0.36
CA TYR A 20 -2.21 -2.60 -0.13
C TYR A 20 -1.70 -2.28 -1.52
N THR A 21 -0.48 -2.70 -1.82
CA THR A 21 0.08 -2.62 -3.16
C THR A 21 1.07 -3.73 -3.42
N GLU A 22 1.03 -4.27 -4.64
CA GLU A 22 2.06 -5.11 -5.24
C GLU A 22 3.01 -4.32 -6.17
N ASP A 23 2.71 -3.05 -6.45
CA ASP A 23 3.52 -2.17 -7.30
C ASP A 23 4.82 -1.79 -6.57
N LYS A 24 5.93 -2.41 -7.00
CA LYS A 24 7.27 -2.13 -6.47
C LYS A 24 7.69 -0.67 -6.67
N GLY A 25 7.27 -0.04 -7.76
CA GLY A 25 7.51 1.37 -8.03
C GLY A 25 6.75 2.27 -7.07
N LEU A 26 5.49 1.94 -6.77
CA LEU A 26 4.69 2.65 -5.77
C LEU A 26 5.29 2.50 -4.37
N MET A 27 5.68 1.29 -3.96
CA MET A 27 6.35 1.06 -2.67
C MET A 27 7.60 1.93 -2.52
N GLN A 28 8.43 2.01 -3.57
CA GLN A 28 9.63 2.85 -3.55
C GLN A 28 9.27 4.34 -3.49
N ARG A 29 8.22 4.77 -4.19
CA ARG A 29 7.73 6.14 -4.17
C ARG A 29 7.24 6.54 -2.79
N ILE A 30 6.39 5.72 -2.16
CA ILE A 30 5.88 5.95 -0.79
C ILE A 30 7.05 6.02 0.20
N ARG A 31 8.02 5.10 0.10
CA ARG A 31 9.23 5.11 0.94
C ARG A 31 10.04 6.41 0.81
N ARG A 32 10.10 7.01 -0.39
CA ARG A 32 10.86 8.25 -0.66
C ARG A 32 10.07 9.51 -0.34
N ALA A 33 8.75 9.48 -0.46
CA ALA A 33 7.89 10.66 -0.39
C ALA A 33 7.70 11.21 1.03
N SER A 34 8.24 10.56 2.07
CA SER A 34 8.05 10.95 3.47
C SER A 34 6.58 11.20 3.80
N THR A 35 5.68 10.28 3.41
CA THR A 35 4.26 10.29 3.80
C THR A 35 4.19 10.13 5.32
N ARG A 36 4.27 11.27 6.01
CA ARG A 36 4.40 11.40 7.46
C ARG A 36 3.14 10.78 8.07
N GLY A 37 3.30 9.66 8.76
CA GLY A 37 2.20 8.95 9.44
C GLY A 37 1.66 7.71 8.71
N TRP A 38 2.12 7.41 7.50
CA TRP A 38 1.80 6.14 6.84
C TRP A 38 2.74 5.06 7.38
N LEU A 39 2.18 4.11 8.12
CA LEU A 39 2.94 3.07 8.80
C LEU A 39 2.89 1.78 7.98
N ILE A 40 4.00 1.05 7.88
CA ILE A 40 3.99 -0.31 7.32
C ILE A 40 3.35 -1.23 8.36
N MET A 41 2.25 -1.87 8.00
CA MET A 41 1.51 -2.81 8.85
C MET A 41 1.93 -4.25 8.57
N ALA A 42 2.16 -4.59 7.30
CA ALA A 42 2.63 -5.91 6.89
C ALA A 42 3.48 -5.83 5.62
N GLU A 43 4.44 -6.75 5.51
CA GLU A 43 5.24 -7.00 4.30
C GLU A 43 5.04 -8.44 3.87
N TYR A 44 4.77 -8.65 2.58
CA TYR A 44 4.51 -9.97 2.01
C TYR A 44 5.70 -10.38 1.14
N TYR A 45 6.14 -11.62 1.27
CA TYR A 45 7.31 -12.16 0.57
C TYR A 45 6.94 -13.40 -0.22
N ASP A 46 7.53 -13.56 -1.41
CA ASP A 46 7.34 -14.76 -2.22
C ASP A 46 8.20 -15.91 -1.70
N LEU A 47 7.56 -16.89 -1.07
CA LEU A 47 8.22 -18.05 -0.49
C LEU A 47 8.60 -19.13 -1.52
N LYS A 48 8.20 -18.99 -2.80
CA LYS A 48 8.53 -19.95 -3.86
C LYS A 48 9.98 -19.87 -4.32
N THR A 49 10.70 -18.83 -3.91
CA THR A 49 12.11 -18.60 -4.26
C THR A 49 12.96 -18.52 -3.02
N GLU A 50 14.21 -19.00 -3.09
CA GLU A 50 15.16 -18.95 -1.96
C GLU A 50 15.44 -17.51 -1.50
N LYS A 51 15.42 -16.56 -2.44
CA LYS A 51 15.68 -15.13 -2.18
C LYS A 51 14.54 -14.42 -1.45
N LYS A 52 13.35 -15.02 -1.37
CA LYS A 52 12.16 -14.48 -0.69
C LYS A 52 11.95 -12.98 -0.95
N PRO A 53 11.84 -12.52 -2.21
CA PRO A 53 11.69 -11.11 -2.49
C PRO A 53 10.36 -10.59 -1.93
N ARG A 54 10.37 -9.33 -1.46
CA ARG A 54 9.12 -8.65 -1.07
C ARG A 54 8.26 -8.41 -2.30
N ILE A 55 7.02 -8.87 -2.24
CA ILE A 55 6.04 -8.79 -3.33
C ILE A 55 4.93 -7.79 -3.05
N ALA A 56 4.60 -7.54 -1.78
CA ALA A 56 3.57 -6.58 -1.43
C ALA A 56 3.84 -5.89 -0.09
N VAL A 57 3.19 -4.75 0.12
CA VAL A 57 3.19 -4.03 1.39
C VAL A 57 1.77 -3.57 1.71
N GLN A 58 1.36 -3.77 2.97
CA GLN A 58 0.18 -3.16 3.53
C GLN A 58 0.59 -1.98 4.43
N TYR A 59 -0.02 -0.83 4.19
CA TYR A 59 0.14 0.39 4.96
C TYR A 59 -1.09 0.65 5.81
N LYS A 60 -0.88 1.16 7.02
CA LYS A 60 -1.89 1.79 7.86
C LYS A 60 -1.76 3.31 7.69
N ILE A 61 -2.85 3.93 7.27
CA ILE A 61 -2.89 5.35 6.86
C ILE A 61 -3.98 6.06 7.67
N PRO A 62 -3.73 7.25 8.23
CA PRO A 62 -4.78 8.06 8.86
C PRO A 62 -5.92 8.34 7.88
N ILE A 63 -7.19 8.27 8.33
CA ILE A 63 -8.36 8.48 7.47
C ILE A 63 -8.36 9.88 6.83
N GLU A 64 -7.73 10.85 7.47
CA GLU A 64 -7.54 12.22 6.98
C GLU A 64 -6.77 12.25 5.65
N ASP A 65 -5.86 11.29 5.45
CA ASP A 65 -5.04 11.14 4.25
C ASP A 65 -5.72 10.29 3.16
N ARG A 66 -6.98 9.85 3.35
CA ARG A 66 -7.71 8.99 2.39
C ARG A 66 -7.62 9.48 0.95
N ARG A 67 -7.96 10.76 0.71
CA ARG A 67 -7.94 11.33 -0.65
C ARG A 67 -6.54 11.35 -1.26
N GLN A 68 -5.49 11.44 -0.44
CA GLN A 68 -4.11 11.33 -0.91
C GLN A 68 -3.77 9.88 -1.24
N ALA A 69 -4.16 8.94 -0.39
CA ALA A 69 -4.01 7.50 -0.65
C ALA A 69 -4.69 7.10 -1.96
N GLU A 70 -5.95 7.47 -2.17
CA GLU A 70 -6.69 7.14 -3.40
C GLU A 70 -5.98 7.67 -4.66
N ARG A 71 -5.44 8.91 -4.61
CA ARG A 71 -4.65 9.48 -5.72
C ARG A 71 -3.32 8.76 -5.95
N VAL A 72 -2.64 8.37 -4.87
CA VAL A 72 -1.32 7.74 -4.92
C VAL A 72 -1.42 6.29 -5.43
N PHE A 73 -2.37 5.53 -4.91
CA PHE A 73 -2.63 4.14 -5.29
C PHE A 73 -3.49 4.00 -6.55
N LYS A 74 -4.09 5.10 -7.02
CA LYS A 74 -4.98 5.17 -8.19
C LYS A 74 -6.19 4.23 -8.09
N VAL A 75 -6.72 4.07 -6.89
CA VAL A 75 -7.90 3.26 -6.58
C VAL A 75 -8.76 3.98 -5.56
N GLU A 76 -10.06 3.78 -5.61
CA GLU A 76 -10.99 4.29 -4.59
C GLU A 76 -11.08 3.33 -3.40
N MET A 77 -11.33 3.88 -2.21
CA MET A 77 -11.56 3.05 -1.03
C MET A 77 -12.84 2.23 -1.19
N ARG A 78 -12.76 0.92 -0.95
CA ARG A 78 -13.92 0.04 -0.84
C ARG A 78 -14.66 0.29 0.49
N GLU A 79 -16.00 0.28 0.44
CA GLU A 79 -16.87 0.47 1.60
C GLU A 79 -16.79 -0.67 2.62
#